data_AF-A0A935UZ51-F1
#
_entry.id   AF-A0A935UZ51-F1
#
_cell.length_a   1.000
_cell.length_b   1.000
_cell.length_c   1.000
_cell.angle_alpha   90.00
_cell.angle_beta   90.00
_cell.angle_gamma   90.00
#
_symmetry.space_group_name_H-M   'P 1'
#
loop_
_entity.id
_entity.type
_entity.pdbx_description
1 polymer ?
#
loop_
_entity_poly.entity_id
_entity_poly.type
_entity_poly.pdbx_seq_one_letter_code
_entity_poly.pdbx_strand_id
1 'polypeptide(L)'
;MFIEALALDPKNADAHYGMGYAALRQGDTATALRKFCQARQYAGNNADLAAGGREPDRGEQRHLRLKASPGYARRPTPLVYGEPMSGSKHNQEEEYFARLEREQVAALKEKLAAEEAKASREERKALHKNRCGKCGGELLPRPFKGVEIDVCVDCGAVLLDPGELEQLAGDDKTGVFSALGELFSFSRTKG
;
A
#
# COMPACT_ATOMS: atom_id res chain seq x y z
N MET A 1 -5.07 -11.44 -25.02
CA MET A 1 -6.14 -10.63 -24.41
C MET A 1 -5.64 -9.28 -23.88
N PHE A 2 -5.03 -9.14 -22.68
CA PHE A 2 -4.67 -7.79 -22.17
C PHE A 2 -3.43 -7.15 -22.83
N ILE A 3 -2.46 -7.95 -23.25
CA ILE A 3 -1.23 -7.46 -23.90
C ILE A 3 -1.55 -6.86 -25.28
N GLU A 4 -2.44 -7.49 -26.05
CA GLU A 4 -2.91 -6.97 -27.34
C GLU A 4 -3.65 -5.64 -27.17
N ALA A 5 -4.48 -5.51 -26.13
CA ALA A 5 -5.15 -4.26 -25.82
C ALA A 5 -4.16 -3.13 -25.48
N LEU A 6 -3.10 -3.43 -24.71
CA LEU A 6 -2.05 -2.46 -24.38
C LEU A 6 -1.12 -2.15 -25.56
N ALA A 7 -0.99 -3.06 -26.53
CA ALA A 7 -0.25 -2.82 -27.76
C ALA A 7 -0.96 -1.79 -28.66
N LEU A 8 -2.31 -1.75 -28.60
CA LEU A 8 -3.13 -0.79 -29.34
C LEU A 8 -3.29 0.53 -28.58
N ASP A 9 -3.57 0.44 -27.27
CA ASP A 9 -3.65 1.59 -26.38
C ASP A 9 -2.90 1.32 -25.06
N PRO A 10 -1.66 1.83 -24.93
CA PRO A 10 -0.86 1.67 -23.71
C PRO A 10 -1.52 2.25 -22.45
N LYS A 11 -2.48 3.17 -22.61
CA LYS A 11 -3.20 3.86 -21.52
C LYS A 11 -4.61 3.30 -21.31
N ASN A 12 -4.92 2.12 -21.84
CA ASN A 12 -6.22 1.51 -21.64
C ASN A 12 -6.44 1.10 -20.16
N ALA A 13 -7.34 1.81 -19.48
CA ALA A 13 -7.63 1.61 -18.06
C ALA A 13 -8.18 0.20 -17.77
N ASP A 14 -9.10 -0.31 -18.61
CA ASP A 14 -9.73 -1.63 -18.45
C ASP A 14 -8.71 -2.76 -18.61
N ALA A 15 -7.75 -2.60 -19.54
CA ALA A 15 -6.68 -3.57 -19.74
C ALA A 15 -5.76 -3.65 -18.51
N HIS A 16 -5.38 -2.51 -17.92
CA HIS A 16 -4.62 -2.49 -16.67
C HIS A 16 -5.44 -3.06 -15.50
N TYR A 17 -6.74 -2.78 -15.44
CA TYR A 17 -7.64 -3.30 -14.41
C TYR A 17 -7.78 -4.84 -14.49
N GLY A 18 -7.98 -5.39 -15.69
CA GLY A 18 -8.03 -6.83 -15.93
C GLY A 18 -6.72 -7.56 -15.60
N MET A 19 -5.57 -6.92 -15.85
CA MET A 19 -4.27 -7.42 -15.38
C MET A 19 -4.16 -7.42 -13.85
N GLY A 20 -4.76 -6.44 -13.16
CA GLY A 20 -4.82 -6.40 -11.70
C GLY A 20 -5.51 -7.64 -11.13
N TYR A 21 -6.67 -8.02 -11.67
CA TYR A 21 -7.35 -9.26 -11.27
C TYR A 21 -6.59 -10.53 -11.65
N ALA A 22 -5.92 -10.56 -12.80
CA ALA A 22 -5.07 -11.69 -13.17
C ALA A 22 -3.93 -11.88 -12.16
N ALA A 23 -3.29 -10.79 -11.71
CA ALA A 23 -2.27 -10.83 -10.67
C ALA A 23 -2.83 -11.25 -9.30
N LEU A 24 -4.03 -10.82 -8.93
CA LEU A 24 -4.70 -11.29 -7.70
C LEU A 24 -4.94 -12.81 -7.71
N ARG A 25 -5.39 -13.37 -8.85
CA ARG A 25 -5.56 -14.83 -8.98
C ARG A 25 -4.24 -15.60 -8.86
N GLN A 26 -3.14 -14.93 -9.16
CA GLN A 26 -1.78 -15.48 -9.01
C GLN A 26 -1.22 -15.26 -7.59
N GLY A 27 -1.90 -14.50 -6.72
CA GLY A 27 -1.43 -14.16 -5.37
C GLY A 27 -0.43 -13.00 -5.33
N ASP A 28 -0.12 -12.35 -6.45
CA ASP A 28 0.81 -11.23 -6.51
C ASP A 28 0.09 -9.90 -6.18
N THR A 29 -0.02 -9.62 -4.88
CA THR A 29 -0.68 -8.44 -4.31
C THR A 29 0.01 -7.14 -4.75
N ALA A 30 1.34 -7.13 -4.86
CA ALA A 30 2.13 -5.97 -5.25
C ALA A 30 1.87 -5.59 -6.72
N THR A 31 1.92 -6.56 -7.63
CA THR A 31 1.60 -6.31 -9.04
C THR A 31 0.14 -5.94 -9.22
N ALA A 32 -0.78 -6.59 -8.50
CA ALA A 32 -2.20 -6.25 -8.53
C ALA A 32 -2.45 -4.78 -8.16
N LEU A 33 -1.89 -4.33 -7.03
CA LEU A 33 -1.98 -2.94 -6.59
C LEU A 33 -1.46 -1.95 -7.61
N ARG A 34 -0.27 -2.22 -8.17
CA ARG A 34 0.33 -1.36 -9.19
C ARG A 34 -0.59 -1.24 -10.42
N LYS A 35 -1.18 -2.35 -10.87
CA LYS A 35 -2.09 -2.39 -12.02
C LYS A 35 -3.42 -1.69 -11.76
N PHE A 36 -3.99 -1.83 -10.56
CA PHE A 36 -5.17 -1.06 -10.17
C PHE A 36 -4.88 0.45 -10.04
N CYS A 37 -3.72 0.84 -9.53
CA CYS A 37 -3.30 2.24 -9.49
C CYS A 37 -3.13 2.82 -10.90
N GLN A 38 -2.53 2.08 -11.83
CA GLN A 38 -2.40 2.48 -13.24
C GLN A 38 -3.77 2.64 -13.91
N ALA A 39 -4.70 1.70 -13.69
CA ALA A 39 -6.06 1.79 -14.21
C ALA A 39 -6.74 3.09 -13.74
N ARG A 40 -6.65 3.42 -12.46
CA ARG A 40 -7.21 4.67 -11.90
C ARG A 40 -6.57 5.93 -12.48
N GLN A 41 -5.26 5.91 -12.69
CA GLN A 41 -4.53 7.04 -13.27
C GLN A 41 -4.99 7.33 -14.71
N TYR A 42 -5.18 6.28 -15.53
CA TYR A 42 -5.62 6.45 -16.90
C TYR A 42 -7.12 6.72 -17.02
N ALA A 43 -7.94 6.17 -16.11
CA ALA A 43 -9.36 6.52 -16.02
C ALA A 43 -9.56 8.01 -15.67
N GLY A 44 -8.76 8.55 -14.75
CA GLY A 44 -8.80 9.98 -14.40
C GLY A 44 -8.40 10.90 -15.56
N ASN A 45 -7.36 10.53 -16.32
CA ASN A 45 -6.95 11.29 -17.51
C ASN A 45 -7.95 11.21 -18.68
N ASN A 46 -8.71 10.11 -18.77
CA ASN A 46 -9.74 9.94 -19.79
C ASN A 46 -11.08 10.61 -19.40
N ALA A 47 -11.34 10.85 -18.11
CA ALA A 47 -12.49 11.62 -17.65
C ALA A 47 -12.43 13.08 -18.14
N ASP A 48 -11.22 13.66 -18.22
CA ASP A 48 -10.98 15.00 -18.79
C ASP A 48 -11.17 15.03 -20.32
N LEU A 49 -11.02 13.89 -21.01
CA LEU A 49 -11.23 13.77 -22.46
C LEU A 49 -12.68 13.43 -22.83
N ALA A 50 -13.45 12.82 -21.92
CA ALA A 50 -14.88 12.56 -22.08
C ALA A 50 -15.76 13.78 -21.71
N ALA A 51 -15.23 14.69 -20.88
CA ALA A 51 -15.86 15.97 -20.59
C ALA A 51 -15.44 17.03 -21.63
N GLY A 52 -15.91 16.89 -22.87
CA GLY A 52 -15.99 18.04 -23.78
C GLY A 52 -16.90 19.12 -23.18
N GLY A 53 -16.36 20.00 -22.34
CA GLY A 53 -17.15 20.98 -21.58
C GLY A 53 -16.35 21.92 -20.68
N ARG A 54 -15.73 22.93 -21.31
CA ARG A 54 -15.35 24.28 -20.82
C ARG A 54 -13.98 24.47 -20.13
N GLU A 55 -13.09 25.15 -20.85
CA GLU A 55 -12.08 26.04 -20.27
C GLU A 55 -12.75 27.13 -19.42
N PRO A 56 -12.14 27.57 -18.29
CA PRO A 56 -12.57 28.78 -17.61
C PRO A 56 -11.98 29.99 -18.34
N ASP A 57 -12.74 30.51 -19.30
CA ASP A 57 -12.34 31.66 -20.10
C ASP A 57 -12.27 32.93 -19.23
N ARG A 58 -11.05 33.46 -19.05
CA ARG A 58 -10.81 34.80 -18.49
C ARG A 58 -11.06 35.82 -19.60
N GLY A 59 -12.23 36.44 -19.54
CA GLY A 59 -12.40 37.83 -19.95
C GLY A 59 -12.56 38.10 -21.45
N GLU A 60 -13.57 38.94 -21.71
CA GLU A 60 -13.71 39.79 -22.90
C GLU A 60 -14.40 39.21 -24.14
N GLN A 61 -15.72 39.43 -24.12
CA GLN A 61 -16.61 39.74 -25.24
C GLN A 61 -15.89 40.39 -26.45
N ARG A 62 -16.21 39.93 -27.66
CA ARG A 62 -16.98 40.72 -28.66
C ARG A 62 -17.13 40.00 -30.01
N HIS A 63 -18.39 39.95 -30.45
CA HIS A 63 -18.89 39.99 -31.84
C HIS A 63 -18.00 39.50 -32.99
N LEU A 64 -18.47 38.48 -33.72
CA LEU A 64 -18.75 38.61 -35.15
C LEU A 64 -19.62 37.45 -35.66
N ARG A 65 -20.73 37.83 -36.27
CA ARG A 65 -21.74 36.98 -36.91
C ARG A 65 -21.42 36.98 -38.40
N LEU A 66 -21.02 35.85 -38.98
CA LEU A 66 -20.98 35.68 -40.43
C LEU A 66 -21.52 34.31 -40.82
N LYS A 67 -22.56 34.36 -41.66
CA LYS A 67 -23.24 33.24 -42.30
C LYS A 67 -22.39 32.73 -43.46
N ALA A 68 -22.40 31.43 -43.72
CA ALA A 68 -22.13 30.88 -45.04
C ALA A 68 -22.94 29.60 -45.29
N SER A 69 -23.48 29.50 -46.49
CA SER A 69 -24.55 28.61 -46.94
C SER A 69 -24.01 27.34 -47.65
N PRO A 70 -24.80 26.52 -48.36
CA PRO A 70 -24.75 25.07 -48.21
C PRO A 70 -24.12 24.32 -49.40
N GLY A 71 -23.67 23.10 -49.15
CA GLY A 71 -23.61 22.08 -50.20
C GLY A 71 -22.29 21.34 -50.31
N TYR A 72 -22.26 20.12 -49.78
CA TYR A 72 -21.91 18.94 -50.59
C TYR A 72 -22.37 17.68 -49.87
N ALA A 73 -23.21 16.91 -50.56
CA ALA A 73 -23.61 15.58 -50.14
C ALA A 73 -22.47 14.59 -50.43
N ARG A 74 -22.05 13.83 -49.42
CA ARG A 74 -21.61 12.44 -49.59
C ARG A 74 -22.22 11.61 -48.46
N ARG A 75 -22.97 10.57 -48.83
CA ARG A 75 -23.41 9.51 -47.93
C ARG A 75 -22.35 8.40 -47.98
N PRO A 76 -21.91 7.92 -46.81
CA PRO A 76 -22.08 6.50 -46.54
C PRO A 76 -22.67 6.28 -45.14
N THR A 77 -23.71 5.47 -45.04
CA THR A 77 -24.24 4.89 -43.79
C THR A 77 -23.42 3.65 -43.40
N PRO A 78 -23.57 3.09 -42.19
CA PRO A 78 -23.42 3.70 -40.87
C PRO A 78 -22.48 2.83 -39.99
N LEU A 79 -21.44 3.39 -39.37
CA LEU A 79 -20.87 2.77 -38.18
C LEU A 79 -21.61 3.34 -36.98
N VAL A 80 -22.75 2.71 -36.67
CA VAL A 80 -23.47 2.92 -35.41
C VAL A 80 -22.63 2.28 -34.31
N TYR A 81 -21.60 3.00 -33.83
CA TYR A 81 -21.20 2.84 -32.45
C TYR A 81 -22.21 3.66 -31.64
N GLY A 82 -22.98 2.93 -30.84
CA GLY A 82 -24.23 3.37 -30.22
C GLY A 82 -24.18 4.78 -29.66
N GLU A 83 -25.23 5.54 -29.97
CA GLU A 83 -25.60 6.75 -29.25
C GLU A 83 -25.56 6.47 -27.74
N PRO A 84 -25.04 7.38 -26.90
CA PRO A 84 -25.06 7.19 -25.46
C PRO A 84 -26.52 7.25 -24.99
N MET A 85 -27.08 6.07 -24.68
CA MET A 85 -28.41 5.93 -24.12
C MET A 85 -28.42 6.54 -22.72
N SER A 86 -29.15 7.64 -22.58
CA SER A 86 -29.49 8.27 -21.31
C SER A 86 -30.28 7.30 -20.43
N GLY A 87 -29.89 7.12 -19.16
CA GLY A 87 -30.71 6.35 -18.21
C GLY A 87 -30.13 6.27 -16.80
N SER A 88 -30.81 6.89 -15.85
CA SER A 88 -30.47 7.16 -14.44
C SER A 88 -30.34 5.96 -13.49
N LYS A 89 -29.96 4.77 -13.99
CA LYS A 89 -29.60 3.59 -13.17
C LYS A 89 -28.10 3.28 -13.21
N HIS A 90 -27.42 3.66 -14.30
CA HIS A 90 -25.99 3.45 -14.50
C HIS A 90 -25.13 4.13 -13.43
N ASN A 91 -25.46 5.35 -13.02
CA ASN A 91 -24.66 6.09 -12.02
C ASN A 91 -24.60 5.41 -10.64
N GLN A 92 -25.68 4.78 -10.17
CA GLN A 92 -25.69 4.17 -8.82
C GLN A 92 -24.87 2.88 -8.78
N GLU A 93 -24.92 2.08 -9.85
CA GLU A 93 -24.13 0.86 -9.99
C GLU A 93 -22.65 1.21 -10.17
N GLU A 94 -22.34 2.21 -11.00
CA GLU A 94 -20.97 2.71 -11.19
C GLU A 94 -20.37 3.27 -9.89
N GLU A 95 -21.12 4.06 -9.11
CA GLU A 95 -20.69 4.53 -7.79
C GLU A 95 -20.51 3.39 -6.78
N TYR A 96 -21.36 2.36 -6.83
CA TYR A 96 -21.22 1.17 -6.00
C TYR A 96 -19.94 0.40 -6.32
N PHE A 97 -19.68 0.10 -7.60
CA PHE A 97 -18.45 -0.57 -8.02
C PHE A 97 -17.21 0.27 -7.72
N ALA A 98 -17.27 1.60 -7.89
CA ALA A 98 -16.16 2.49 -7.54
C ALA A 98 -15.88 2.55 -6.02
N ARG A 99 -16.87 2.33 -5.15
CA ARG A 99 -16.64 2.16 -3.71
C ARG A 99 -16.00 0.81 -3.41
N LEU A 100 -16.56 -0.27 -3.97
CA LEU A 100 -16.05 -1.62 -3.78
C LEU A 100 -14.59 -1.75 -4.24
N GLU A 101 -14.24 -1.13 -5.35
CA GLU A 101 -12.86 -1.07 -5.87
C GLU A 101 -11.92 -0.31 -4.94
N ARG A 102 -12.36 0.82 -4.38
CA ARG A 102 -11.57 1.57 -3.40
C ARG A 102 -11.32 0.75 -2.15
N GLU A 103 -12.33 0.03 -1.68
CA GLU A 103 -12.22 -0.88 -0.53
C GLU A 103 -11.28 -2.04 -0.83
N GLN A 104 -11.40 -2.68 -2.00
CA GLN A 104 -10.49 -3.76 -2.41
C GLN A 104 -9.05 -3.28 -2.51
N VAL A 105 -8.80 -2.14 -3.15
CA VAL A 105 -7.45 -1.54 -3.23
C VAL A 105 -6.93 -1.17 -1.84
N ALA A 106 -7.77 -0.62 -0.96
CA ALA A 106 -7.38 -0.31 0.41
C ALA A 106 -7.00 -1.58 1.19
N ALA A 107 -7.79 -2.64 1.11
CA ALA A 107 -7.52 -3.92 1.75
C ALA A 107 -6.22 -4.55 1.23
N LEU A 108 -5.94 -4.44 -0.08
CA LEU A 108 -4.67 -4.91 -0.64
C LEU A 108 -3.48 -4.10 -0.15
N LYS A 109 -3.60 -2.78 -0.04
CA LYS A 109 -2.54 -1.92 0.50
C LYS A 109 -2.24 -2.28 1.96
N GLU A 110 -3.27 -2.51 2.76
CA GLU A 110 -3.11 -2.92 4.15
C GLU A 110 -2.40 -4.27 4.25
N LYS A 111 -2.80 -5.26 3.44
CA LYS A 111 -2.14 -6.58 3.38
C LYS A 111 -0.66 -6.45 3.02
N LEU A 112 -0.34 -5.73 1.96
CA LEU A 112 1.05 -5.53 1.53
C LEU A 112 1.86 -4.81 2.62
N ALA A 113 1.32 -3.74 3.21
CA ALA A 113 1.98 -3.03 4.30
C ALA A 113 2.21 -3.92 5.53
N ALA A 114 1.26 -4.81 5.86
CA ALA A 114 1.42 -5.76 6.95
C ALA A 114 2.48 -6.82 6.64
N GLU A 115 2.57 -7.30 5.40
CA GLU A 115 3.62 -8.23 4.94
C GLU A 115 5.00 -7.56 4.98
N GLU A 116 5.12 -6.34 4.44
CA GLU A 116 6.35 -5.54 4.48
C GLU A 116 6.77 -5.23 5.92
N ALA A 117 5.84 -4.88 6.81
CA ALA A 117 6.12 -4.62 8.22
C ALA A 117 6.62 -5.88 8.96
N LYS A 118 6.04 -7.05 8.65
CA LYS A 118 6.52 -8.34 9.17
C LYS A 118 7.92 -8.64 8.65
N ALA A 119 8.15 -8.51 7.35
CA ALA A 119 9.46 -8.73 6.74
C ALA A 119 10.54 -7.81 7.33
N SER A 120 10.24 -6.50 7.47
CA SER A 120 11.14 -5.53 8.11
C SER A 120 11.42 -5.87 9.58
N ARG A 121 10.44 -6.41 10.30
CA ARG A 121 10.63 -6.84 11.69
C ARG A 121 11.52 -8.08 11.76
N GLU A 122 11.35 -9.03 10.86
CA GLU A 122 12.18 -10.23 10.76
C GLU A 122 13.62 -9.90 10.37
N GLU A 123 13.81 -9.00 9.41
CA GLU A 123 15.13 -8.49 9.01
C GLU A 123 15.84 -7.80 10.18
N ARG A 124 15.15 -6.91 10.90
CA ARG A 124 15.72 -6.29 12.12
C ARG A 124 16.10 -7.32 13.18
N LYS A 125 15.25 -8.32 13.42
CA LYS A 125 15.58 -9.42 14.34
C LYS A 125 16.83 -10.17 13.90
N ALA A 126 16.97 -10.46 12.60
CA ALA A 126 18.13 -11.15 12.07
C ALA A 126 19.41 -10.32 12.20
N LEU A 127 19.36 -9.01 11.92
CA LEU A 127 20.49 -8.09 12.04
C LEU A 127 21.02 -7.99 13.48
N HIS A 128 20.15 -8.02 14.48
CA HIS A 128 20.53 -7.88 15.89
C HIS A 128 20.79 -9.21 16.60
N LYS A 129 20.51 -10.35 15.97
CA LYS A 129 20.71 -11.67 16.59
C LYS A 129 22.18 -11.85 16.97
N ASN A 130 22.45 -12.10 18.25
CA ASN A 130 23.80 -12.23 18.84
C ASN A 130 24.70 -11.00 18.63
N ARG A 131 24.10 -9.83 18.40
CA ARG A 131 24.79 -8.55 18.26
C ARG A 131 24.40 -7.60 19.37
N CYS A 132 25.40 -6.92 19.90
CA CYS A 132 25.23 -5.94 20.95
C CYS A 132 24.44 -4.73 20.45
N GLY A 133 23.31 -4.42 21.08
CA GLY A 133 22.51 -3.23 20.75
C GLY A 133 23.19 -1.88 21.03
N LYS A 134 24.27 -1.87 21.82
CA LYS A 134 25.02 -0.63 22.14
C LYS A 134 26.11 -0.31 21.11
N CYS A 135 26.86 -1.30 20.65
CA CYS A 135 28.06 -1.08 19.83
C CYS A 135 28.14 -1.96 18.57
N GLY A 136 27.23 -2.91 18.38
CA GLY A 136 27.24 -3.85 17.25
C GLY A 136 28.18 -5.05 17.41
N GLY A 137 28.98 -5.10 18.48
CA GLY A 137 29.88 -6.20 18.81
C GLY A 137 29.20 -7.55 18.99
N GLU A 138 29.97 -8.63 18.96
CA GLU A 138 29.46 -9.99 19.21
C GLU A 138 29.09 -10.18 20.69
N LEU A 139 27.94 -10.79 20.93
CA LEU A 139 27.50 -11.27 22.25
C LEU A 139 27.87 -12.75 22.37
N LEU A 140 28.56 -13.10 23.46
CA LEU A 140 28.96 -14.48 23.75
C LEU A 140 28.36 -14.95 25.08
N PRO A 141 27.86 -16.19 25.16
CA PRO A 141 27.33 -16.74 26.39
C PRO A 141 28.46 -16.98 27.39
N ARG A 142 28.23 -16.61 28.65
CA ARG A 142 29.16 -16.78 29.77
C ARG A 142 28.38 -17.29 30.99
N PRO A 143 28.86 -18.33 31.69
CA PRO A 143 28.21 -18.79 32.90
C PRO A 143 28.48 -17.81 34.05
N PHE A 144 27.42 -17.39 34.75
CA PHE A 144 27.48 -16.55 35.94
C PHE A 144 26.45 -17.01 36.98
N LYS A 145 26.91 -17.36 38.18
CA LYS A 145 26.05 -17.87 39.28
C LYS A 145 25.12 -19.03 38.88
N GLY A 146 25.53 -19.87 37.92
CA GLY A 146 24.74 -20.99 37.42
C GLY A 146 23.73 -20.65 36.32
N VAL A 147 23.71 -19.39 35.85
CA VAL A 147 22.88 -18.91 34.75
C VAL A 147 23.80 -18.56 33.57
N GLU A 148 23.42 -18.90 32.34
CA GLU A 148 24.13 -18.45 31.15
C GLU A 148 23.70 -17.01 30.83
N ILE A 149 24.65 -16.10 30.63
CA ILE A 149 24.38 -14.69 30.31
C ILE A 149 25.14 -14.28 29.05
N ASP A 150 24.52 -13.45 28.21
CA ASP A 150 25.16 -12.97 27.00
C ASP A 150 25.95 -11.68 27.27
N VAL A 151 27.27 -11.72 27.03
CA VAL A 151 28.17 -10.59 27.28
C VAL A 151 28.85 -10.14 26.00
N CYS A 152 28.84 -8.83 25.75
CA CYS A 152 29.51 -8.23 24.60
C CYS A 152 31.02 -8.17 24.82
N VAL A 153 31.77 -8.68 23.85
CA VAL A 153 33.25 -8.70 23.91
C VAL A 153 33.88 -7.31 23.81
N ASP A 154 33.23 -6.37 23.12
CA ASP A 154 33.82 -5.05 22.82
C ASP A 154 33.54 -4.02 23.92
N CYS A 155 32.29 -3.91 24.36
CA CYS A 155 31.89 -2.86 25.31
C CYS A 155 31.40 -3.38 26.67
N GLY A 156 31.37 -4.70 26.88
CA GLY A 156 30.95 -5.34 28.13
C GLY A 156 29.46 -5.22 28.44
N ALA A 157 28.62 -4.79 27.48
CA ALA A 157 27.18 -4.80 27.65
C ALA A 157 26.68 -6.24 27.90
N VAL A 158 25.78 -6.39 28.87
CA VAL A 158 25.15 -7.66 29.21
C VAL A 158 23.72 -7.63 28.68
N LEU A 159 23.35 -8.67 27.94
CA LEU A 159 21.98 -8.93 27.53
C LEU A 159 21.43 -10.06 28.40
N LEU A 160 20.27 -9.84 29.00
CA LEU A 160 19.58 -10.80 29.86
C LEU A 160 18.17 -11.01 29.34
N ASP A 161 17.79 -12.27 29.16
CA ASP A 161 16.40 -12.63 28.92
C ASP A 161 15.59 -12.58 30.24
N PRO A 162 14.24 -12.44 30.18
CA PRO A 162 13.41 -12.35 31.37
C PRO A 162 13.65 -13.49 32.38
N GLY A 163 13.79 -14.73 31.90
CA GLY A 163 14.04 -15.89 32.77
C GLY A 163 15.44 -15.95 33.37
N GLU A 164 16.46 -15.40 32.68
CA GLU A 164 17.83 -15.32 33.21
C GLU A 164 17.90 -14.28 34.32
N LEU A 165 17.26 -13.13 34.12
CA LEU A 165 17.17 -12.07 35.11
C LEU A 165 16.46 -12.56 36.37
N GLU A 166 15.35 -13.28 36.23
CA GLU A 166 14.59 -13.89 37.34
C GLU A 166 15.45 -14.90 38.13
N GLN A 167 16.23 -15.75 37.46
CA GLN A 167 17.13 -16.70 38.12
C GLN A 167 18.29 -16.01 38.86
N LEU A 168 18.84 -14.94 38.27
CA LEU A 168 19.90 -14.14 38.89
C LEU A 168 19.40 -13.32 40.09
N ALA A 169 18.13 -12.90 40.04
CA ALA A 169 17.44 -12.19 41.10
C ALA A 169 17.18 -13.08 42.33
N GLY A 170 16.77 -14.33 42.09
CA GLY A 170 16.30 -15.22 43.16
C GLY A 170 15.06 -14.70 43.89
N ASP A 171 14.71 -15.33 45.02
CA ASP A 171 13.69 -14.85 45.96
C ASP A 171 14.24 -13.67 46.77
N ASP A 172 14.36 -12.51 46.12
CA ASP A 172 14.99 -11.35 46.73
C ASP A 172 14.08 -10.73 47.80
N LYS A 173 14.35 -11.06 49.08
CA LYS A 173 13.66 -10.56 50.29
C LYS A 173 13.83 -9.05 50.54
N THR A 174 14.42 -8.32 49.60
CA THR A 174 14.87 -6.92 49.76
C THR A 174 14.03 -5.90 48.97
N GLY A 175 13.03 -6.35 48.18
CA GLY A 175 12.05 -5.47 47.52
C GLY A 175 12.57 -4.65 46.33
N VAL A 176 13.88 -4.70 46.04
CA VAL A 176 14.50 -4.02 44.88
C VAL A 176 13.96 -4.57 43.56
N PHE A 177 13.72 -5.89 43.49
CA PHE A 177 13.13 -6.52 42.31
C PHE A 177 11.64 -6.23 42.14
N SER A 178 10.87 -6.01 43.21
CA SER A 178 9.49 -5.56 43.08
C SER A 178 9.43 -4.15 42.48
N ALA A 179 10.31 -3.24 42.92
CA ALA A 179 10.40 -1.89 42.39
C ALA A 179 10.86 -1.85 40.91
N LEU A 180 11.85 -2.68 40.53
CA LEU A 180 12.25 -2.83 39.13
C LEU A 180 11.16 -3.54 38.30
N GLY A 181 10.53 -4.57 38.84
CA GLY A 181 9.42 -5.29 38.21
C GLY A 181 8.22 -4.39 37.91
N GLU A 182 7.86 -3.48 38.81
CA GLU A 182 6.84 -2.44 38.56
C GLU A 182 7.25 -1.50 37.42
N LEU A 183 8.51 -1.05 37.43
CA LEU A 183 9.07 -0.17 36.39
C LEU A 183 9.07 -0.84 34.99
N PHE A 184 9.36 -2.15 34.92
CA PHE A 184 9.38 -2.90 33.66
C PHE A 184 8.00 -3.44 33.24
N SER A 185 7.09 -3.75 34.18
CA SER A 185 5.71 -4.18 33.88
C SER A 185 4.83 -3.05 33.35
N PHE A 186 5.15 -1.80 33.68
CA PHE A 186 4.46 -0.62 33.14
C PHE A 186 4.58 -0.49 31.62
N SER A 187 5.58 -1.15 30.99
CA SER A 187 5.69 -1.20 29.53
C SER A 187 4.80 -2.27 28.85
N ARG A 188 4.15 -3.15 29.62
CA ARG A 188 3.28 -4.23 29.11
C ARG A 188 1.80 -3.86 29.06
N THR A 189 1.48 -2.57 28.95
CA THR A 189 0.15 -2.13 28.53
C THR A 189 0.28 -1.14 27.38
N LYS A 190 0.00 -1.60 26.16
CA LYS A 190 -0.77 -0.89 25.12
C LYS A 190 -0.79 -1.68 23.81
N GLY A 191 -2.00 -1.91 23.31
CA GLY A 191 -2.32 -2.07 21.88
C GLY A 191 -2.52 -3.49 21.42
#